data_AF-A0A2N9FTQ1-F1
#
_entry.id   AF-A0A2N9FTQ1-F1
#
_cell.length_a   1.000
_cell.length_b   1.000
_cell.length_c   1.000
_cell.angle_alpha   90.00
_cell.angle_beta   90.00
_cell.angle_gamma   90.00
#
_symmetry.space_group_name_H-M   'P 1'
#
loop_
_entity.id
_entity.type
_entity.pdbx_description
1 polymer ?
#
loop_
_entity_poly.entity_id
_entity_poly.type
_entity_poly.pdbx_seq_one_letter_code
_entity_poly.pdbx_strand_id
1 'polypeptide(L)'
;MKKGERAIFIIPPTLAYGELGFPPLIPPNSTLIYNIEMLSWTSIRDITGDGGILKKITKEGEGWATPREADEVLVNYEARLEDAMLVSKSDEGVEFNVSDGYLCPAVSKAVKTMRRGEKAEPSCEVLL
;
A
#
# COMPACT_ATOMS: atom_id res chain seq x y z
N MET A 1 -8.63 13.57 -3.78
CA MET A 1 -9.92 13.47 -3.07
C MET A 1 -9.66 12.97 -1.65
N LYS A 2 -10.45 13.40 -0.67
CA LYS A 2 -10.47 12.89 0.71
C LYS A 2 -11.48 11.75 0.84
N LYS A 3 -11.41 10.99 1.94
CA LYS A 3 -12.41 9.95 2.24
C LYS A 3 -13.79 10.60 2.38
N GLY A 4 -14.78 10.05 1.70
CA GLY A 4 -16.15 10.56 1.60
C GLY A 4 -16.33 11.75 0.66
N GLU A 5 -15.27 12.24 0.01
CA GLU A 5 -15.39 13.37 -0.91
C GLU A 5 -16.17 12.97 -2.16
N ARG A 6 -17.05 13.87 -2.63
CA ARG A 6 -17.75 13.76 -3.91
C ARG A 6 -17.25 14.84 -4.85
N ALA A 7 -16.91 14.46 -6.07
CA ALA A 7 -16.46 15.38 -7.09
C ALA A 7 -17.04 15.02 -8.46
N ILE A 8 -17.20 16.05 -9.30
CA ILE A 8 -17.61 15.90 -10.69
C ILE A 8 -16.39 16.07 -11.58
N PHE A 9 -16.11 15.08 -12.41
CA PHE A 9 -15.02 15.12 -13.38
C PHE A 9 -15.60 15.24 -14.79
N ILE A 10 -15.17 16.29 -15.51
CA ILE A 10 -15.47 16.48 -16.92
C ILE A 10 -14.24 16.04 -17.71
N ILE A 11 -14.36 14.90 -18.38
CA ILE A 11 -13.26 14.22 -19.05
C ILE A 11 -13.40 14.43 -20.57
N PRO A 12 -12.51 15.21 -21.21
CA PRO A 12 -12.55 15.38 -22.66
C PRO A 12 -12.28 14.06 -23.38
N PRO A 13 -12.70 13.91 -24.64
CA PRO A 13 -12.55 12.66 -25.39
C PRO A 13 -11.11 12.15 -25.46
N THR A 14 -10.11 13.05 -25.48
CA THR A 14 -8.67 12.70 -25.48
C THR A 14 -8.20 11.94 -24.24
N LEU A 15 -8.94 12.05 -23.13
CA LEU A 15 -8.69 11.33 -21.88
C LEU A 15 -9.78 10.28 -21.58
N ALA A 16 -10.75 10.12 -22.50
CA ALA A 16 -11.84 9.15 -22.42
C ALA A 16 -11.71 8.12 -23.56
N TYR A 17 -12.73 8.02 -24.43
CA TYR A 17 -12.80 6.99 -25.49
C TYR A 17 -12.41 7.51 -26.89
N GLY A 18 -11.88 8.73 -27.00
CA GLY A 18 -11.32 9.29 -28.22
C GLY A 18 -12.27 9.30 -29.43
N GLU A 19 -11.69 9.27 -30.63
CA GLU A 19 -12.42 9.31 -31.91
C GLU A 19 -13.24 8.04 -32.18
N LEU A 20 -12.88 6.90 -31.58
CA LEU A 20 -13.60 5.65 -31.79
C LEU A 20 -14.85 5.53 -30.91
N GLY A 21 -14.86 6.19 -29.74
CA GLY A 21 -15.89 5.98 -28.74
C GLY A 21 -15.88 4.56 -28.18
N PHE A 22 -17.02 4.11 -27.65
CA PHE A 22 -17.26 2.74 -27.20
C PHE A 22 -18.67 2.30 -27.62
N PRO A 23 -18.88 1.93 -28.89
CA PRO A 23 -20.20 1.57 -29.41
C PRO A 23 -20.77 0.31 -28.74
N PRO A 24 -22.11 0.23 -28.57
CA PRO A 24 -23.11 1.25 -28.93
C PRO A 24 -23.30 2.34 -27.87
N LEU A 25 -22.55 2.29 -26.77
CA LEU A 25 -22.83 3.04 -25.55
C LEU A 25 -22.29 4.47 -25.56
N ILE A 26 -21.09 4.69 -26.10
CA ILE A 26 -20.40 5.98 -26.09
C ILE A 26 -20.06 6.37 -27.53
N PRO A 27 -20.62 7.47 -28.06
CA PRO A 27 -20.28 7.94 -29.39
C PRO A 27 -18.81 8.40 -29.50
N PRO A 28 -18.23 8.34 -30.71
CA PRO A 28 -17.01 9.07 -31.08
C PRO A 28 -16.93 10.48 -30.49
N ASN A 29 -15.74 10.88 -30.03
CA ASN A 29 -15.43 12.25 -29.59
C ASN A 29 -16.32 12.80 -28.45
N SER A 30 -16.88 11.93 -27.62
CA SER A 30 -17.74 12.35 -26.49
C SER A 30 -16.94 12.81 -25.27
N THR A 31 -17.34 13.94 -24.68
CA THR A 31 -16.91 14.34 -23.34
C THR A 31 -17.76 13.61 -22.30
N LEU A 32 -17.12 13.03 -21.28
CA LEU A 32 -17.81 12.32 -20.21
C LEU A 32 -17.88 13.14 -18.93
N ILE A 33 -18.98 12.99 -18.20
CA ILE A 33 -19.17 13.61 -16.88
C ILE A 33 -19.33 12.48 -15.86
N TYR A 34 -18.36 12.34 -14.96
CA TYR A 34 -18.40 11.35 -13.88
C TYR A 34 -18.70 12.03 -12.54
N ASN A 35 -19.70 11.51 -11.82
CA ASN A 35 -19.93 11.82 -10.42
C ASN A 35 -19.24 10.75 -9.57
N ILE A 36 -18.13 11.09 -8.93
CA ILE A 36 -17.30 10.13 -8.18
C ILE A 36 -17.40 10.43 -6.68
N GLU A 37 -17.62 9.38 -5.88
CA GLU A 37 -17.49 9.41 -4.43
C GLU A 37 -16.30 8.55 -3.98
N MET A 38 -15.36 9.14 -3.23
CA MET A 38 -14.19 8.41 -2.72
C MET A 38 -14.50 7.73 -1.39
N LEU A 39 -14.95 6.48 -1.41
CA LEU A 39 -15.35 5.75 -0.20
C LEU A 39 -14.17 5.35 0.69
N SER A 40 -13.10 4.82 0.10
CA SER A 40 -11.87 4.43 0.79
C SER A 40 -10.75 4.21 -0.21
N TRP A 41 -9.50 4.20 0.27
CA TRP A 41 -8.34 3.74 -0.47
C TRP A 41 -7.44 2.98 0.49
N THR A 42 -6.45 2.29 -0.08
CA THR A 42 -5.37 1.67 0.66
C THR A 42 -4.06 2.18 0.09
N SER A 43 -3.17 2.65 0.96
CA SER A 43 -1.85 3.14 0.54
C SER A 43 -0.93 1.95 0.34
N ILE A 44 -0.58 1.64 -0.90
CA ILE A 44 0.45 0.65 -1.23
C ILE A 44 1.71 1.41 -1.64
N ARG A 45 2.85 1.07 -1.04
CA ARG A 45 4.15 1.66 -1.37
C ARG A 45 5.11 0.57 -1.79
N ASP A 46 5.71 0.73 -2.96
CA ASP A 46 6.92 0.00 -3.30
C ASP A 46 8.07 0.55 -2.48
N ILE A 47 8.58 -0.26 -1.54
CA ILE A 47 9.65 0.15 -0.63
C ILE A 47 11.04 -0.20 -1.16
N THR A 48 11.14 -0.98 -2.23
CA THR A 48 12.40 -1.34 -2.88
C THR A 48 12.61 -0.60 -4.20
N GLY A 49 11.54 -0.07 -4.81
CA GLY A 49 11.56 0.69 -6.06
C GLY A 49 11.64 -0.20 -7.31
N ASP A 50 11.66 -1.52 -7.13
CA ASP A 50 11.74 -2.55 -8.16
C ASP A 50 10.51 -3.49 -8.16
N GLY A 51 9.47 -3.16 -7.38
CA GLY A 51 8.29 -4.01 -7.16
C GLY A 51 8.51 -5.21 -6.23
N GLY A 52 9.75 -5.44 -5.75
CA GLY A 52 10.09 -6.62 -4.96
C GLY A 52 9.40 -6.68 -3.60
N ILE A 53 9.21 -5.54 -2.92
CA ILE A 53 8.41 -5.48 -1.69
C ILE A 53 7.39 -4.36 -1.77
N LEU A 54 6.12 -4.75 -1.75
CA LEU A 54 4.99 -3.85 -1.66
C LEU A 54 4.49 -3.79 -0.22
N LYS A 55 4.50 -2.60 0.37
CA LYS A 55 3.98 -2.35 1.72
C LYS A 55 2.59 -1.75 1.65
N LYS A 56 1.58 -2.53 2.00
CA LYS A 56 0.20 -2.07 2.14
C LYS A 56 -0.03 -1.50 3.55
N ILE A 57 -0.20 -0.19 3.67
CA ILE A 57 -0.43 0.50 4.94
C ILE A 57 -1.91 0.38 5.30
N THR A 58 -2.21 -0.29 6.41
CA THR A 58 -3.57 -0.48 6.94
C THR A 58 -3.92 0.51 8.04
N LYS A 59 -2.91 1.05 8.71
CA LYS A 59 -3.02 2.19 9.63
C LYS A 59 -1.79 3.07 9.49
N GLU A 60 -1.97 4.33 9.14
CA GLU A 60 -0.88 5.32 9.12
C GLU A 60 -0.28 5.47 10.52
N GLY A 61 1.05 5.52 10.59
CA GLY A 61 1.76 5.85 11.81
C GLY A 61 1.85 7.35 12.05
N GLU A 62 2.31 7.71 13.25
CA GLU A 62 2.41 9.10 13.70
C GLU A 62 3.85 9.64 13.58
N GLY A 63 3.97 10.96 13.42
CA GLY A 63 5.25 11.62 13.27
C GLY A 63 5.91 11.39 11.91
N TRP A 64 7.18 11.80 11.79
CA TRP A 64 7.96 11.68 10.55
C TRP A 64 9.15 10.73 10.68
N ALA A 65 9.59 10.45 11.91
CA ALA A 65 10.74 9.61 12.17
C ALA A 65 10.44 8.14 11.86
N THR A 66 11.44 7.46 11.33
CA THR A 66 11.44 6.01 11.10
C THR A 66 12.74 5.42 11.67
N PRO A 67 12.77 4.11 12.00
CA PRO A 67 13.96 3.46 12.54
C PRO A 67 15.16 3.52 11.58
N ARG A 68 16.35 3.71 12.16
CA ARG A 68 17.66 3.63 11.50
C ARG A 68 18.30 2.27 11.76
N GLU A 69 19.42 1.99 11.10
CA GLU A 69 20.07 0.66 11.15
C GLU A 69 20.50 0.22 12.54
N ALA A 70 20.92 1.16 13.39
CA ALA A 70 21.36 0.86 14.75
C ALA A 70 20.24 0.96 15.80
N ASP A 71 19.02 1.32 15.41
CA ASP A 71 17.92 1.49 16.35
C ASP A 71 17.35 0.12 16.77
N GLU A 72 16.90 0.03 18.02
CA GLU A 72 16.09 -1.08 18.51
C GLU A 72 14.60 -0.80 18.29
N VAL A 73 13.88 -1.82 17.84
CA VAL A 73 12.45 -1.74 17.55
C VAL A 73 11.69 -2.81 18.32
N LEU A 74 10.51 -2.45 18.83
CA LEU A 74 9.53 -3.38 19.37
C LEU A 74 8.39 -3.51 18.35
N VAL A 75 8.18 -4.70 17.81
CA VAL A 75 7.15 -4.96 16.80
C VAL A 75 6.25 -6.12 17.17
N ASN A 76 4.96 -5.95 16.90
CA ASN A 76 4.01 -7.04 16.82
C ASN A 76 3.90 -7.52 15.38
N TYR A 77 3.96 -8.82 15.15
CA TYR A 77 3.86 -9.41 13.82
C TYR A 77 2.94 -10.64 13.79
N GLU A 78 2.39 -10.89 12.61
CA GLU A 78 1.80 -12.16 12.22
C GLU A 78 2.39 -12.57 10.86
N ALA A 79 2.89 -13.79 10.77
CA ALA A 79 3.40 -14.38 9.54
C ALA A 79 2.42 -15.46 9.06
N ARG A 80 1.95 -15.33 7.82
CA ARG A 80 0.98 -16.25 7.20
C ARG A 80 1.50 -16.74 5.86
N LEU A 81 1.12 -17.96 5.49
CA LEU A 81 1.26 -18.46 4.11
C LEU A 81 0.22 -17.83 3.19
N GLU A 82 0.37 -18.01 1.88
CA GLU A 82 -0.55 -17.49 0.87
C GLU A 82 -1.99 -18.01 1.02
N ASP A 83 -2.15 -19.23 1.53
CA ASP A 83 -3.45 -19.83 1.86
C ASP A 83 -4.05 -19.32 3.19
N ALA A 84 -3.47 -18.27 3.77
CA ALA A 84 -3.79 -17.64 5.04
C ALA A 84 -3.49 -18.46 6.31
N MET A 85 -2.84 -19.63 6.19
CA MET A 85 -2.39 -20.41 7.34
C MET A 85 -1.39 -19.59 8.18
N LEU A 86 -1.67 -19.43 9.48
CA LEU A 86 -0.77 -18.76 10.42
C LEU A 86 0.46 -19.63 10.69
N VAL A 87 1.65 -19.09 10.46
CA VAL A 87 2.94 -19.75 10.70
C VAL A 87 3.54 -19.32 12.02
N SER A 88 3.52 -18.02 12.30
CA SER A 88 4.07 -17.46 13.55
C SER A 88 3.40 -16.13 13.87
N LYS A 89 3.38 -15.76 15.14
CA LYS A 89 2.94 -14.44 15.61
C LYS A 89 3.64 -14.06 16.90
N SER A 90 3.59 -12.77 17.24
CA SER A 90 3.93 -12.27 18.57
C SER A 90 2.72 -11.66 19.26
N ASP A 91 2.44 -12.07 20.49
CA ASP A 91 1.34 -11.50 21.30
C ASP A 91 1.82 -10.34 22.19
N GLU A 92 3.07 -10.38 22.68
CA GLU A 92 3.65 -9.35 23.56
C GLU A 92 4.65 -8.42 22.85
N GLY A 93 4.88 -8.65 21.56
CA GLY A 93 5.88 -7.97 20.75
C GLY A 93 7.26 -8.62 20.86
N VAL A 94 8.11 -8.34 19.87
CA VAL A 94 9.50 -8.77 19.85
C VAL A 94 10.41 -7.58 19.65
N GLU A 95 11.43 -7.48 20.49
CA GLU A 95 12.49 -6.49 20.40
C GLU A 95 13.65 -7.05 19.58
N PHE A 96 14.16 -6.24 18.64
CA PHE A 96 15.39 -6.56 17.92
C PHE A 96 16.07 -5.29 17.40
N ASN A 97 17.37 -5.37 17.13
CA ASN A 97 18.08 -4.33 16.40
C ASN A 97 17.78 -4.44 14.90
N VAL A 98 17.51 -3.31 14.24
CA VAL A 98 17.16 -3.29 12.81
C VAL A 98 18.23 -3.94 11.93
N SER A 99 19.51 -3.85 12.30
CA SER A 99 20.63 -4.43 11.55
C SER A 99 20.80 -5.95 11.72
N ASP A 100 20.18 -6.56 12.74
CA ASP A 100 20.36 -7.99 13.04
C ASP A 100 19.64 -8.91 12.04
N GLY A 101 18.79 -8.35 11.16
CA GLY A 101 18.07 -9.12 10.14
C GLY A 101 17.03 -10.09 10.71
N TYR A 102 16.51 -9.81 11.91
CA TYR A 102 15.56 -10.66 12.62
C TYR A 102 14.25 -10.89 11.80
N LEU A 103 13.65 -12.08 11.94
CA LEU A 103 12.52 -12.62 11.15
C LEU A 103 12.86 -12.96 9.70
N CYS A 104 12.95 -11.96 8.83
CA CYS A 104 13.37 -12.12 7.44
C CYS A 104 13.80 -10.77 6.83
N PRO A 105 14.58 -10.79 5.74
CA PRO A 105 15.09 -9.56 5.12
C PRO A 105 13.98 -8.58 4.70
N ALA A 106 12.81 -9.08 4.30
CA ALA A 106 11.69 -8.23 3.89
C ALA A 106 11.09 -7.45 5.07
N VAL A 107 11.00 -8.06 6.25
CA VAL A 107 10.49 -7.39 7.45
C VAL A 107 11.45 -6.30 7.90
N SER A 108 12.76 -6.55 7.94
CA SER A 108 13.74 -5.51 8.30
C SER A 108 13.68 -4.30 7.37
N LYS A 109 13.54 -4.54 6.05
CA LYS A 109 13.32 -3.46 5.07
C LYS A 109 12.01 -2.70 5.31
N ALA A 110 10.92 -3.42 5.57
CA ALA A 110 9.63 -2.80 5.83
C ALA A 110 9.66 -1.92 7.09
N VAL A 111 10.18 -2.43 8.21
CA VAL A 111 10.23 -1.72 9.50
C VAL A 111 11.01 -0.40 9.41
N LYS A 112 12.10 -0.34 8.64
CA LYS A 112 12.86 0.92 8.38
C LYS A 112 12.02 2.04 7.76
N THR A 113 10.89 1.69 7.13
CA THR A 113 9.98 2.64 6.49
C THR A 113 8.73 2.93 7.32
N MET A 114 8.56 2.27 8.47
CA MET A 114 7.38 2.41 9.32
C MET A 114 7.54 3.54 10.31
N ARG A 115 6.45 4.26 10.55
CA ARG A 115 6.35 5.26 11.62
C ARG A 115 5.79 4.64 12.90
N ARG A 116 5.95 5.34 14.02
CA ARG A 116 5.43 4.90 15.32
C ARG A 116 3.93 4.58 15.22
N GLY A 117 3.56 3.35 15.59
CA GLY A 117 2.16 2.90 15.60
C GLY A 117 1.55 2.57 14.23
N GLU A 118 2.35 2.60 13.15
CA GLU A 118 1.92 2.17 11.81
C GLU A 118 1.56 0.68 11.82
N LYS A 119 0.52 0.30 11.08
CA LYS A 119 0.22 -1.09 10.75
C LYS A 119 0.30 -1.27 9.24
N ALA A 120 1.00 -2.32 8.83
CA ALA A 120 1.20 -2.61 7.41
C ALA A 120 1.27 -4.11 7.16
N GLU A 121 0.93 -4.49 5.93
CA GLU A 121 1.03 -5.83 5.38
C GLU A 121 2.11 -5.76 4.27
N PRO A 122 3.38 -6.10 4.56
CA PRO A 122 4.39 -6.22 3.52
C PRO A 122 4.21 -7.54 2.77
N SER A 123 4.17 -7.47 1.44
CA SER A 123 4.13 -8.63 0.55
C SER A 123 5.29 -8.56 -0.44
N CYS A 124 5.91 -9.71 -0.69
CA CYS A 124 6.85 -9.85 -1.80
C CYS A 124 6.05 -10.35 -3.01
N GLU A 125 6.00 -9.58 -4.09
CA GLU A 125 5.57 -10.14 -5.37
C GLU A 125 6.80 -10.74 -6.03
N VAL A 126 6.82 -12.07 -6.17
CA VAL A 126 7.72 -12.69 -7.15
C VAL A 126 7.11 -12.34 -8.50
N LEU A 127 7.70 -11.37 -9.21
CA LEU A 127 7.41 -11.16 -10.62
C LEU A 127 7.76 -12.48 -11.34
N LEU A 128 6.74 -13.30 -11.63
CA LEU A 128 6.81 -14.41 -12.58
C LEU A 128 6.90 -13.88 -14.01
#